data_AF-A0A258XIN3-F1
#
_entry.id   AF-A0A258XIN3-F1
#
_cell.length_a   1.000
_cell.length_b   1.000
_cell.length_c   1.000
_cell.angle_alpha   90.00
_cell.angle_beta   90.00
_cell.angle_gamma   90.00
#
_symmetry.space_group_name_H-M   'P 1'
#
loop_
_entity.id
_entity.type
_entity.pdbx_description
1 polymer ?
#
loop_
_entity_poly.entity_id
_entity_poly.type
_entity_poly.pdbx_seq_one_letter_code
_entity_poly.pdbx_strand_id
1 'polypeptide(L)' 'MLGKVVLIGLTWAFFQHAGSGIRHLILDIGAGYELTTNALWSKLTIVISILLTVAFWAFVLLR' A
#
# COMPACT_ATOMS: atom_id res chain seq x y z
N MET A 1 3.36 6.91 23.42
CA MET A 1 2.39 7.31 22.38
C MET A 1 3.07 7.71 21.07
N LEU A 2 4.06 8.61 21.09
CA LEU A 2 4.76 9.05 19.88
C LEU A 2 5.36 7.91 19.04
N GLY A 3 6.01 6.93 19.68
CA GLY A 3 6.58 5.77 18.98
C GLY A 3 5.56 4.94 18.20
N LYS A 4 4.31 4.81 18.68
CA LYS A 4 3.26 4.07 17.95
C LYS A 4 2.84 4.81 16.68
N VAL A 5 2.73 6.14 16.74
CA VAL A 5 2.40 6.97 15.57
C VAL A 5 3.48 6.83 14.49
N VAL A 6 4.75 6.89 14.89
CA VAL A 6 5.88 6.68 13.97
C VAL A 6 5.83 5.29 13.35
N LEU A 7 5.59 4.25 14.15
CA LEU A 7 5.50 2.87 13.63
C LEU A 7 4.31 2.70 12.68
N ILE A 8 3.14 3.31 12.96
CA ILE A 8 1.99 3.32 12.03
C ILE A 8 2.39 3.95 10.69
N GLY A 9 3.04 5.13 10.74
CA GLY A 9 3.53 5.82 9.54
C GLY A 9 4.53 4.97 8.74
N LEU A 10 5.47 4.31 9.41
CA LEU A 10 6.43 3.41 8.76
C LEU A 10 5.76 2.18 8.14
N THR A 11 4.79 1.58 8.82
CA THR A 11 4.03 0.45 8.26
C THR A 11 3.22 0.86 7.03
N TRP A 12 2.63 2.05 7.05
CA TRP A 12 1.93 2.58 5.87
C TRP A 12 2.90 2.85 4.71
N ALA A 13 4.03 3.52 4.98
CA ALA A 13 5.07 3.77 3.98
C ALA A 13 5.57 2.46 3.35
N PHE A 14 5.78 1.42 4.15
CA PHE A 14 6.15 0.08 3.68
C PHE A 14 5.09 -0.52 2.76
N PHE A 15 3.82 -0.60 3.17
CA PHE A 15 2.76 -1.18 2.34
C PHE A 15 2.49 -0.37 1.06
N GLN A 16 2.55 0.96 1.13
CA GLN A 16 2.40 1.82 -0.04
C GLN A 16 3.55 1.63 -1.03
N HIS A 17 4.79 1.59 -0.54
CA HIS A 17 5.96 1.34 -1.39
C HIS A 17 5.89 -0.04 -2.05
N ALA A 18 5.59 -1.08 -1.27
CA ALA A 18 5.45 -2.44 -1.80
C ALA A 18 4.32 -2.54 -2.84
N GLY A 19 3.14 -1.96 -2.56
CA GLY A 19 2.02 -1.95 -3.51
C GLY A 19 2.34 -1.20 -4.81
N SER A 20 3.01 -0.05 -4.72
CA SER A 20 3.49 0.67 -5.91
C SER A 20 4.56 -0.12 -6.66
N GLY A 21 5.48 -0.78 -5.94
CA GLY A 21 6.51 -1.64 -6.52
C GLY A 21 5.90 -2.81 -7.30
N ILE A 22 4.89 -3.48 -6.75
CA ILE A 22 4.14 -4.54 -7.45
C ILE A 22 3.47 -3.99 -8.71
N ARG A 23 2.85 -2.80 -8.65
CA ARG A 23 2.30 -2.15 -9.84
C ARG A 23 3.38 -1.92 -10.91
N HIS A 24 4.58 -1.51 -10.52
CA HIS A 24 5.70 -1.35 -11.45
C HIS A 24 6.14 -2.68 -12.07
N LEU A 25 6.25 -3.75 -11.28
CA LEU A 25 6.54 -5.08 -11.83
C LEU A 25 5.47 -5.57 -12.83
N ILE A 26 4.20 -5.25 -12.59
CA ILE A 26 3.11 -5.54 -13.54
C ILE A 26 3.26 -4.72 -14.82
N LEU A 27 3.66 -3.45 -14.71
CA LEU A 27 3.96 -2.64 -15.88
C LEU A 27 5.14 -3.26 -16.64
N ASP A 28 6.23 -3.61 -15.98
CA ASP A 28 7.46 -4.15 -16.61
C ASP A 28 7.24 -5.39 -17.48
N ILE A 29 6.18 -6.17 -17.25
CA ILE A 29 5.83 -7.35 -18.06
C ILE A 29 4.90 -7.06 -19.26
N GLY A 30 4.56 -5.80 -19.55
CA GLY A 30 3.67 -5.46 -20.66
C GLY A 30 2.24 -5.06 -20.26
N ALA A 31 1.87 -5.12 -18.98
CA ALA A 31 0.46 -5.08 -18.56
C ALA A 31 0.05 -3.78 -17.84
N GLY A 32 -1.19 -3.33 -18.06
CA GLY A 32 -1.78 -2.22 -17.29
C GLY A 32 -1.27 -0.81 -17.64
N TYR A 33 -0.62 -0.63 -18.78
CA TYR A 33 -0.10 0.65 -19.27
C TYR A 33 -1.17 1.67 -19.68
N GLU A 34 -2.37 1.19 -20.03
CA GLU A 34 -3.49 2.06 -20.41
C GLU A 34 -3.75 3.12 -19.35
N LEU A 35 -3.88 4.38 -19.76
CA LEU A 35 -3.88 5.53 -18.84
C LEU A 35 -4.97 5.40 -17.76
N THR A 36 -6.17 5.00 -18.17
CA THR A 36 -7.31 4.82 -17.26
C THR A 36 -7.06 3.69 -16.25
N THR A 37 -6.51 2.57 -16.73
CA THR A 37 -6.14 1.42 -15.91
C THR A 37 -5.02 1.78 -14.95
N ASN A 38 -3.92 2.36 -15.41
CA ASN A 38 -2.78 2.75 -14.58
C ASN A 38 -3.19 3.77 -13.51
N ALA A 39 -4.02 4.76 -13.86
CA ALA A 39 -4.57 5.73 -12.91
C ALA A 39 -5.46 5.06 -11.85
N LEU A 40 -6.25 4.04 -12.23
CA LEU A 40 -7.01 3.23 -11.28
C LEU A 40 -6.07 2.47 -10.33
N TRP A 41 -5.07 1.77 -10.86
CA TRP A 41 -4.08 1.03 -10.06
C TRP A 41 -3.33 1.94 -9.10
N SER A 42 -2.95 3.15 -9.52
CA SER A 42 -2.33 4.16 -8.65
C SER A 42 -3.19 4.47 -7.43
N LYS A 43 -4.48 4.76 -7.63
CA LYS A 43 -5.43 5.01 -6.52
C LYS A 43 -5.63 3.78 -5.64
N LEU A 44 -5.72 2.58 -6.25
CA LEU A 44 -5.89 1.33 -5.50
C LEU A 44 -4.70 1.06 -4.58
N THR A 45 -3.46 1.34 -4.98
CA THR A 45 -2.29 1.14 -4.09
C THR A 45 -2.43 1.92 -2.77
N ILE A 46 -2.92 3.16 -2.82
CA ILE A 46 -3.14 4.00 -1.63
C ILE A 46 -4.24 3.41 -0.74
N VAL A 47 -5.38 3.03 -1.33
CA VAL A 47 -6.50 2.45 -0.57
C VAL A 47 -6.08 1.13 0.08
N ILE A 48 -5.44 0.24 -0.69
CA ILE A 48 -4.99 -1.07 -0.20
C ILE A 48 -3.93 -0.90 0.90
N SER A 49 -2.97 0.01 0.75
CA SER A 49 -1.93 0.21 1.78
C SER A 49 -2.52 0.72 3.10
N ILE A 50 -3.54 1.58 3.07
CA ILE A 50 -4.27 2.02 4.27
C ILE A 50 -5.00 0.84 4.90
N LEU A 51 -5.76 0.05 4.11
CA LEU A 51 -6.49 -1.10 4.62
C LEU A 51 -5.56 -2.15 5.25
N LEU A 52 -4.42 -2.44 4.62
CA LEU A 52 -3.40 -3.35 5.16
C LEU A 52 -2.79 -2.80 6.45
N THR A 53 -2.52 -1.49 6.52
CA THR A 53 -2.03 -0.85 7.75
C THR A 53 -3.04 -1.01 8.88
N VAL A 54 -4.32 -0.71 8.63
CA VAL A 54 -5.39 -0.86 9.63
C VAL A 54 -5.53 -2.31 10.06
N ALA A 55 -5.56 -3.26 9.12
CA ALA A 55 -5.67 -4.69 9.42
C ALA A 55 -4.47 -5.21 10.24
N PHE A 56 -3.25 -4.80 9.89
CA PHE A 56 -2.04 -5.15 10.64
C PHE A 56 -2.09 -4.64 12.09
N TRP A 57 -2.47 -3.38 12.29
CA TRP A 57 -2.56 -2.82 13.63
C TRP A 57 -3.75 -3.35 14.42
N ALA A 58 -4.87 -3.63 13.78
CA ALA A 58 -5.99 -4.33 14.41
C ALA A 58 -5.55 -5.70 14.94
N PHE A 59 -4.83 -6.48 14.13
CA PHE A 59 -4.27 -7.75 14.57
C PHE A 59 -3.29 -7.59 15.75
N VAL A 60 -2.37 -6.61 15.68
CA VAL A 60 -1.38 -6.36 16.74
C VAL A 60 -2.03 -5.95 18.07
N LEU A 61 -3.13 -5.19 18.03
CA LEU A 61 -3.81 -4.67 19.23
C LEU A 61 -4.88 -5.61 19.80
N LEU A 62 -5.45 -6.49 18.98
CA LEU A 62 -6.55 -7.40 19.36
C LEU A 62 -6.08 -8.84 19.63
N ARG A 63 -4.79 -9.13 19.48
CA ARG A 63 -4.17 -10.36 20.00
C ARG A 63 -3.49 -10.12 21.35
#